data_AF-A0A4Q2M396-F1
#
_entry.id   AF-A0A4Q2M396-F1
#
_cell.length_a   1.000
_cell.length_b   1.000
_cell.length_c   1.000
_cell.angle_alpha   90.00
_cell.angle_beta   90.00
_cell.angle_gamma   90.00
#
_symmetry.space_group_name_H-M   'P 1'
#
loop_
_entity.id
_entity.type
_entity.pdbx_description
1 polymer ?
#
loop_
_entity_poly.entity_id
_entity_poly.type
_entity_poly.pdbx_seq_one_letter_code
_entity_poly.pdbx_strand_id
1 'polypeptide(L)' 'MLSDLERKLLRVVFNLNRNEWVRLDIPRIAHLSVRSQQQVRAALNSLWRQGYLEHNDGKSRVVYSREKNW' A
#
# COMPACT_ATOMS: atom_id res chain seq x y z
N MET A 1 3.58 12.59 -7.91
CA MET A 1 2.11 12.40 -7.98
C MET A 1 1.84 10.90 -8.04
N LEU A 2 0.91 10.37 -7.25
CA LEU A 2 0.62 8.93 -7.25
C LEU A 2 -0.04 8.50 -8.57
N SER A 3 0.36 7.36 -9.09
CA SER A 3 -0.32 6.66 -10.19
C SER A 3 -1.67 6.10 -9.72
N ASP A 4 -2.56 5.79 -10.68
CA ASP A 4 -3.85 5.17 -10.37
C ASP A 4 -3.69 3.82 -9.66
N LEU A 5 -2.64 3.08 -10.01
CA LEU A 5 -2.29 1.83 -9.32
C LEU A 5 -1.94 2.09 -7.86
N GLU A 6 -1.05 3.04 -7.58
CA GLU A 6 -0.62 3.36 -6.23
C GLU A 6 -1.78 3.87 -5.37
N ARG A 7 -2.65 4.75 -5.91
CA ARG A 7 -3.87 5.18 -5.19
C ARG A 7 -4.81 4.01 -4.90
N LYS A 8 -5.00 3.11 -5.86
CA LYS A 8 -5.83 1.90 -5.68
C LYS A 8 -5.23 1.00 -4.59
N LEU A 9 -3.92 0.79 -4.59
CA LEU A 9 -3.25 -0.04 -3.58
C LEU A 9 -3.35 0.56 -2.19
N LEU A 10 -3.19 1.88 -2.03
CA LEU A 10 -3.40 2.54 -0.74
C LEU A 10 -4.81 2.29 -0.22
N ARG A 11 -5.84 2.44 -1.05
CA ARG A 11 -7.23 2.15 -0.67
C ARG A 11 -7.42 0.69 -0.26
N VAL A 12 -6.89 -0.26 -1.03
CA VAL A 12 -6.99 -1.69 -0.72
C VAL A 12 -6.30 -2.01 0.60
N VAL A 13 -5.05 -1.57 0.79
CA VAL A 13 -4.29 -1.83 2.01
C VAL A 13 -4.96 -1.17 3.22
N PHE A 14 -5.43 0.07 3.10
CA PHE A 14 -6.15 0.76 4.16
C PHE A 14 -7.47 0.08 4.50
N ASN A 15 -8.23 -0.40 3.51
CA ASN A 15 -9.49 -1.08 3.79
C ASN A 15 -9.28 -2.46 4.45
N LEU A 16 -8.19 -3.14 4.12
CA LEU A 16 -7.86 -4.43 4.74
C LEU A 16 -7.34 -4.29 6.17
N ASN A 17 -6.50 -3.28 6.42
CA ASN A 17 -5.64 -3.25 7.62
C ASN A 17 -5.71 -1.94 8.40
N ARG A 18 -6.46 -0.95 7.91
CA ARG A 18 -6.53 0.42 8.46
C ARG A 18 -5.11 1.01 8.63
N ASN A 19 -4.78 1.46 9.82
CA ASN A 19 -3.46 2.00 10.19
C ASN A 19 -2.66 1.01 11.04
N GLU A 20 -3.07 -0.26 11.10
CA GLU A 20 -2.39 -1.28 11.89
C GLU A 20 -1.12 -1.77 11.22
N TRP A 21 -0.13 -2.14 12.04
CA TRP A 21 1.09 -2.79 11.57
C TRP A 21 0.82 -4.24 11.23
N VAL A 22 0.76 -4.57 9.94
CA VAL A 22 0.44 -5.93 9.48
C VAL A 22 1.45 -6.44 8.46
N ARG A 23 1.59 -7.77 8.34
CA ARG A 23 2.27 -8.36 7.18
C ARG A 23 1.33 -8.30 5.99
N LEU A 24 1.74 -7.64 4.91
CA LEU A 24 0.90 -7.49 3.72
C LEU A 24 0.78 -8.83 2.98
N ASP A 25 -0.45 -9.29 2.81
CA ASP A 25 -0.79 -10.43 1.96
C ASP A 25 -0.77 -10.00 0.48
N ILE A 26 0.40 -10.13 -0.15
CA ILE A 26 0.61 -9.73 -1.55
C ILE A 26 -0.32 -10.46 -2.52
N PRO A 27 -0.52 -11.79 -2.44
CA PRO A 27 -1.52 -12.48 -3.24
C PRO A 27 -2.93 -11.88 -3.13
N ARG A 28 -3.41 -11.62 -1.90
CA ARG A 28 -4.75 -11.03 -1.69
C ARG A 28 -4.86 -9.61 -2.23
N ILE A 29 -3.82 -8.79 -2.03
CA ILE A 29 -3.78 -7.42 -2.55
C ILE A 29 -3.76 -7.42 -4.09
N ALA A 30 -3.00 -8.34 -4.71
CA ALA A 30 -2.95 -8.49 -6.17
C ALA A 30 -4.32 -8.88 -6.74
N HIS A 31 -5.01 -9.82 -6.10
CA HIS A 31 -6.37 -10.21 -6.47
C HIS A 31 -7.34 -9.02 -6.40
N LEU A 32 -7.39 -8.30 -5.27
CA LEU A 32 -8.31 -7.16 -5.07
C LEU A 32 -7.98 -5.95 -5.96
N SER A 33 -6.72 -5.77 -6.30
CA SER A 33 -6.29 -4.70 -7.19
C SER A 33 -6.44 -5.05 -8.68
N VAL A 34 -6.71 -6.31 -9.02
CA VAL A 34 -6.75 -6.84 -10.40
C VAL A 34 -5.42 -6.56 -11.11
N ARG A 35 -4.31 -6.92 -10.45
CA ARG A 35 -2.94 -6.68 -10.92
C ARG A 35 -2.05 -7.89 -10.66
N SER A 36 -0.92 -7.96 -11.34
CA SER A 36 0.08 -8.99 -11.05
C SER A 36 0.78 -8.71 -9.72
N GLN A 37 1.25 -9.76 -9.05
CA GLN A 37 2.03 -9.60 -7.82
C GLN A 37 3.30 -8.76 -8.04
N GLN A 38 3.91 -8.83 -9.23
CA GLN A 38 5.08 -8.02 -9.58
C GLN A 38 4.74 -6.53 -9.64
N GLN A 39 3.62 -6.17 -10.28
CA GLN A 39 3.13 -4.79 -10.32
C GLN A 39 2.81 -4.27 -8.91
N VAL A 40 2.19 -5.11 -8.08
CA VAL A 40 1.91 -4.76 -6.67
C VAL A 40 3.20 -4.51 -5.90
N ARG A 41 4.20 -5.40 -5.99
CA ARG A 41 5.49 -5.21 -5.30
C ARG A 41 6.21 -3.94 -5.74
N ALA A 42 6.23 -3.65 -7.04
CA ALA A 42 6.84 -2.43 -7.56
C ALA A 42 6.14 -1.16 -7.03
N ALA A 43 4.80 -1.16 -7.01
CA ALA A 43 4.02 -0.04 -6.51
C ALA A 43 4.11 0.12 -4.99
N LEU A 44 4.13 -0.97 -4.20
CA LEU A 44 4.38 -0.92 -2.75
C LEU A 44 5.77 -0.36 -2.44
N ASN A 45 6.81 -0.77 -3.17
CA ASN A 45 8.15 -0.20 -3.07
C ASN A 45 8.19 1.30 -3.37
N SER A 46 7.37 1.76 -4.32
CA SER A 46 7.22 3.18 -4.60
C SER A 46 6.52 3.92 -3.46
N LEU A 47 5.43 3.35 -2.92
CA LEU A 47 4.67 3.92 -1.80
C LEU A 47 5.49 4.02 -0.51
N TRP A 48 6.36 3.04 -0.21
CA TRP A 48 7.31 3.11 0.90
C TRP A 48 8.31 4.25 0.70
N ARG A 49 8.93 4.35 -0.48
CA ARG A 49 9.89 5.42 -0.80
C ARG A 49 9.27 6.81 -0.74
N GLN A 50 7.99 6.94 -1.07
CA GLN A 50 7.25 8.20 -1.02
C GLN A 50 6.64 8.51 0.37
N GLY A 51 6.82 7.62 1.35
CA GLY A 51 6.35 7.80 2.72
C GLY A 51 4.83 7.70 2.91
N TYR A 52 4.12 7.01 2.00
CA TYR A 52 2.68 6.71 2.17
C TYR A 52 2.45 5.40 2.93
N LEU A 53 3.45 4.51 2.87
CA LEU A 53 3.51 3.32 3.69
C LEU A 53 4.76 3.41 4.57
N GLU A 54 4.64 2.97 5.81
CA GLU A 54 5.79 2.66 6.64
C GLU A 54 6.06 1.16 6.60
N HIS A 55 7.33 0.79 6.75
CA HIS A 55 7.77 -0.60 6.86
C HIS A 55 8.62 -0.76 8.13
N ASN A 56 8.28 -1.73 8.96
CA ASN A 56 9.03 -2.07 10.17
C ASN A 56 8.83 -3.55 10.50
N ASP A 57 9.92 -4.27 10.76
CA ASP A 57 9.92 -5.69 11.15
C ASP A 57 9.02 -6.59 10.26
N GLY A 58 9.15 -6.44 8.93
CA GLY A 58 8.37 -7.19 7.95
C GLY A 58 6.87 -6.83 7.91
N LYS A 59 6.43 -5.88 8.73
CA LYS A 59 5.07 -5.34 8.75
C LYS A 59 5.04 -3.99 8.06
N SER A 60 3.85 -3.58 7.65
CA SER A 60 3.60 -2.29 7.02
C SER A 60 2.27 -1.73 7.47
N ARG A 61 2.20 -0.39 7.51
CA ARG A 61 0.97 0.36 7.78
C ARG A 61 0.83 1.51 6.80
N VAL A 62 -0.41 1.93 6.56
CA VAL A 62 -0.71 3.17 5.83
C VAL A 62 -0.45 4.35 6.75
N VAL A 63 0.29 5.32 6.25
CA VAL A 63 0.53 6.59 6.96
C VAL A 63 -0.59 7.55 6.61
N TYR A 64 -1.45 7.85 7.58
CA TYR A 64 -2.45 8.89 7.43
C TYR A 64 -1.83 10.24 7.79
N SER A 65 -1.23 10.93 6.82
CA SER A 65 -0.91 12.35 7.02
C SER A 65 -2.13 13.18 6.68
N ARG A 66 -2.63 13.97 7.64
CA ARG A 66 -3.68 15.00 7.42
C ARG A 66 -3.32 16.00 6.31
N GLU A 67 -2.09 15.99 5.79
CA GLU A 67 -1.60 16.94 4.77
C GLU A 67 -1.55 16.37 3.35
N LYS A 68 -1.71 15.06 3.15
CA LYS A 68 -1.65 14.46 1.81
C LYS A 68 -3.05 14.07 1.35
N ASN A 69 -3.80 15.02 0.78
CA ASN A 69 -5.05 14.74 0.07
C ASN A 69 -4.78 13.74 -1.07
N TRP A 70 -5.32 12.52 -0.95
CA TRP A 70 -5.09 11.37 -1.84
C TRP A 70 -6.22 11.16 -2.85
#